data_AF-A0A2M6XDW1-F1
#
_entry.id   AF-A0A2M6XDW1-F1
#
_cell.length_a   1.000
_cell.length_b   1.000
_cell.length_c   1.000
_cell.angle_alpha   90.00
_cell.angle_beta   90.00
_cell.angle_gamma   90.00
#
_symmetry.space_group_name_H-M   'P 1'
#
loop_
_entity.id
_entity.type
_entity.pdbx_description
1 polymer ?
#
loop_
_entity_poly.entity_id
_entity_poly.type
_entity_poly.pdbx_seq_one_letter_code
_entity_poly.pdbx_strand_id
1 'polypeptide(L)' 'MLNKNKIILGLILIIGIFFRFYKLAEYPVSLSIDEVAIGYNTYSLLKTGNDEYGIPHPLAFKSVGDYKSPLLIYQKLE' A
#
# COMPACT_ATOMS: atom_id res chain seq x y z
N MET A 1 36.37 -18.47 12.48
CA MET A 1 36.38 -17.03 12.82
C MET A 1 35.58 -16.30 11.75
N LEU A 2 34.50 -15.58 12.10
CA LEU A 2 33.75 -14.82 11.09
C LEU A 2 34.62 -13.69 10.52
N ASN A 3 34.60 -13.53 9.20
CA ASN A 3 35.31 -12.43 8.53
C ASN A 3 34.67 -11.09 8.94
N LYS A 4 35.50 -10.09 9.26
CA LYS A 4 35.10 -8.74 9.67
C LYS A 4 34.02 -8.14 8.75
N ASN A 5 34.13 -8.37 7.44
CA ASN A 5 33.16 -7.87 6.46
C ASN A 5 31.77 -8.53 6.61
N LYS A 6 31.71 -9.83 6.93
CA LYS A 6 30.45 -10.53 7.17
C LYS A 6 29.77 -10.06 8.46
N ILE A 7 30.56 -9.73 9.47
CA ILE A 7 30.06 -9.16 10.73
C ILE A 7 29.46 -7.77 10.47
N ILE A 8 30.16 -6.91 9.72
CA ILE A 8 29.65 -5.59 9.34
C ILE A 8 28.35 -5.69 8.53
N LEU A 9 28.29 -6.59 7.54
CA LEU A 9 27.08 -6.82 6.75
C LEU A 9 25.91 -7.31 7.62
N GLY A 10 26.16 -8.25 8.52
CA GLY A 10 25.15 -8.72 9.48
C GLY A 10 24.63 -7.58 10.34
N LEU A 11 25.52 -6.70 10.81
CA LEU A 11 25.15 -5.54 11.63
C LEU A 11 24.26 -4.56 10.85
N ILE A 12 24.61 -4.26 9.59
CA ILE A 12 23.81 -3.38 8.72
C ILE A 12 22.41 -3.96 8.49
N LEU A 13 22.29 -5.26 8.24
CA LEU A 13 20.99 -5.91 8.06
C LEU A 13 20.14 -5.86 9.33
N ILE A 14 20.74 -6.14 10.49
CA ILE A 14 20.03 -6.08 11.78
C ILE A 14 19.54 -4.66 12.05
N ILE A 15 20.38 -3.65 11.82
CA ILE A 15 20.02 -2.24 11.99
C ILE A 15 18.89 -1.85 11.03
N GLY A 16 18.99 -2.26 9.76
CA GLY A 16 17.97 -1.99 8.75
C GLY A 16 16.62 -2.61 9.11
N ILE A 17 16.61 -3.86 9.57
CA ILE A 17 15.39 -4.55 10.04
C ILE A 17 14.83 -3.82 11.26
N PHE A 18 15.67 -3.49 12.25
CA PHE A 18 15.22 -2.78 13.43
C PHE A 18 14.50 -1.47 13.08
N PHE A 19 15.11 -0.60 12.27
CA PHE A 19 14.48 0.67 11.88
C PHE A 19 13.27 0.51 10.97
N ARG A 20 13.21 -0.57 10.16
CA ARG A 20 12.04 -0.85 9.31
C ARG A 20 10.79 -1.17 10.12
N PHE A 21 10.93 -1.89 11.23
CA PHE A 21 9.81 -2.34 12.06
C PHE A 21 9.61 -1.50 13.31
N TYR A 22 10.57 -0.64 13.66
CA TYR A 22 10.44 0.26 14.79
C TYR A 22 9.22 1.16 14.61
N LYS A 23 8.25 1.02 15.53
CA LYS A 23 7.00 1.78 15.55
C LYS A 23 6.14 1.65 14.28
N LEU A 24 6.25 0.55 13.56
CA LEU A 24 5.47 0.30 12.34
C LEU A 24 3.94 0.36 12.57
N ALA A 25 3.48 0.03 13.79
CA ALA A 25 2.06 0.12 14.16
C ALA A 25 1.63 1.53 14.60
N GLU A 26 2.57 2.40 14.96
CA GLU A 26 2.29 3.78 15.41
C GLU A 26 2.41 4.79 14.25
N TYR A 27 3.23 4.48 13.24
CA TYR A 27 3.51 5.38 12.12
C TYR A 27 3.44 4.68 10.76
N PRO A 28 2.82 5.33 9.74
CA PRO A 28 2.11 6.60 9.83
C PRO A 28 0.80 6.48 10.63
N VAL A 29 0.40 7.56 11.31
CA VAL A 29 -0.80 7.59 12.20
C VAL A 29 -2.10 7.36 11.41
N SER A 30 -2.07 7.59 10.09
CA SER A 30 -3.20 7.43 9.20
C SER A 30 -2.78 6.89 7.85
N LEU A 31 -3.72 6.21 7.18
CA LEU A 31 -3.60 5.86 5.76
C LEU A 31 -3.44 7.13 4.92
N SER A 32 -2.65 7.02 3.86
CA SER A 32 -2.61 8.04 2.83
C SER A 32 -3.95 8.12 2.08
N ILE A 33 -4.24 9.29 1.52
CA ILE A 33 -5.44 9.50 0.71
C ILE A 33 -5.52 8.49 -0.44
N ASP A 34 -4.37 8.14 -1.03
CA ASP A 34 -4.30 7.15 -2.10
C ASP A 34 -4.65 5.74 -1.62
N GLU A 35 -4.16 5.32 -0.45
CA GLU A 35 -4.51 4.03 0.14
C GLU A 35 -6.00 3.93 0.49
N VAL A 36 -6.58 5.03 1.02
CA VAL A 36 -8.01 5.12 1.31
C VAL A 36 -8.83 5.04 0.02
N ALA A 37 -8.49 5.80 -1.02
CA ALA A 37 -9.19 5.81 -2.29
C ALA A 37 -9.15 4.43 -2.97
N ILE A 38 -7.99 3.77 -3.01
CA ILE A 38 -7.85 2.42 -3.56
C ILE A 38 -8.68 1.43 -2.74
N GLY A 39 -8.58 1.46 -1.40
CA GLY A 39 -9.33 0.57 -0.53
C GLY A 39 -10.83 0.72 -0.66
N TYR A 40 -11.32 1.96 -0.70
CA TYR A 40 -12.75 2.25 -0.82
C TYR A 40 -13.32 1.83 -2.18
N ASN A 41 -12.63 2.14 -3.28
CA ASN A 41 -13.06 1.71 -4.61
C ASN A 41 -13.06 0.18 -4.76
N THR A 42 -12.04 -0.50 -4.22
CA THR A 42 -11.99 -1.97 -4.19
C THR A 42 -13.19 -2.53 -3.41
N TYR A 43 -13.46 -2.01 -2.22
CA TYR A 43 -14.61 -2.40 -1.40
C TYR A 43 -15.95 -2.13 -2.10
N SER A 44 -16.10 -0.95 -2.72
CA SER A 44 -17.31 -0.57 -3.47
C SER A 44 -17.56 -1.51 -4.64
N LEU A 45 -16.52 -1.88 -5.39
CA LEU A 45 -16.63 -2.85 -6.47
C LEU A 45 -17.04 -4.24 -5.98
N LEU A 46 -16.44 -4.72 -4.89
CA LEU A 46 -16.82 -6.01 -4.29
C LEU A 46 -18.28 -6.04 -3.82
N LYS A 47 -18.80 -4.90 -3.34
CA LYS A 47 -20.15 -4.81 -2.79
C LYS A 47 -21.22 -4.50 -3.83
N THR A 48 -20.91 -3.64 -4.79
CA THR A 48 -21.91 -3.03 -5.68
C THR A 48 -21.61 -3.25 -7.16
N GLY A 49 -20.40 -3.69 -7.51
CA GLY A 49 -19.92 -3.75 -8.89
C GLY A 49 -19.55 -2.38 -9.49
N ASN A 50 -19.57 -1.31 -8.68
CA ASN A 50 -19.29 0.06 -9.11
C ASN A 50 -18.20 0.72 -8.25
N ASP A 51 -17.54 1.71 -8.82
CA ASP A 51 -16.59 2.58 -8.13
C ASP A 51 -17.27 3.59 -7.19
N GLU A 52 -16.48 4.47 -6.56
CA GLU A 52 -16.96 5.50 -5.63
C GLU A 52 -17.90 6.55 -6.27
N TYR A 53 -17.94 6.63 -7.61
CA TYR A 53 -18.82 7.52 -8.37
C TYR A 53 -19.99 6.78 -9.04
N GLY A 54 -20.16 5.48 -8.76
CA GLY A 54 -21.21 4.67 -9.38
C GLY A 54 -20.91 4.23 -10.81
N ILE A 55 -19.67 4.33 -11.26
CA ILE A 55 -19.25 3.85 -12.57
C ILE A 55 -18.97 2.35 -12.48
N PRO A 56 -19.64 1.52 -13.29
CA PRO A 56 -19.32 0.10 -13.35
C PRO A 56 -17.99 -0.11 -14.06
N HIS A 57 -17.13 -0.93 -13.46
CA HIS A 57 -15.86 -1.39 -14.05
C HIS A 57 -15.03 -0.28 -14.74
N PRO A 58 -14.66 0.82 -14.06
CA PRO A 58 -13.91 1.89 -14.69
C PRO A 58 -12.49 1.42 -15.07
N LEU A 59 -12.00 1.94 -16.19
CA LEU A 59 -10.61 1.79 -16.64
C LEU A 59 -9.69 2.89 -16.09
N ALA A 60 -10.27 3.92 -15.46
CA ALA A 60 -9.55 4.95 -14.72
C ALA A 60 -10.44 5.36 -13.55
N PHE A 61 -9.95 5.17 -12.33
CA PHE A 61 -10.73 5.49 -11.13
C PHE A 61 -10.54 6.96 -10.84
N LYS A 62 -11.63 7.73 -10.87
CA LYS A 62 -11.57 9.12 -10.46
C LYS A 62 -11.20 9.17 -8.97
N SER A 63 -10.39 10.15 -8.59
CA SER A 63 -9.98 10.42 -7.23
C SER A 63 -9.92 11.93 -7.03
N VAL A 64 -9.82 12.39 -5.78
CA VAL A 64 -9.76 13.83 -5.47
C VAL A 64 -8.54 14.47 -6.15
N GLY A 65 -8.79 15.25 -7.20
CA GLY A 65 -7.77 15.97 -7.96
C GLY A 65 -6.90 15.13 -8.91
N ASP A 66 -7.21 13.84 -9.12
CA ASP A 66 -6.38 12.92 -9.89
C ASP A 66 -7.19 11.69 -10.40
N TYR A 67 -6.57 10.84 -11.21
CA TYR A 67 -7.07 9.52 -11.57
C TYR A 67 -6.11 8.42 -11.12
N LYS A 68 -6.65 7.36 -10.52
CA LYS A 68 -5.88 6.21 -10.06
C LYS A 68 -5.90 5.09 -11.09
N SER A 69 -4.76 4.41 -11.18
CA SER A 69 -4.59 3.26 -12.05
C SER A 69 -5.55 2.14 -11.64
N PRO A 70 -6.31 1.58 -12.60
CA PRO A 70 -7.26 0.51 -12.32
C PRO A 70 -6.58 -0.77 -11.81
N LEU A 71 -5.33 -0.98 -12.20
CA LEU A 71 -4.56 -2.16 -11.86
C LEU A 71 -4.45 -2.35 -10.33
N LEU A 72 -4.24 -1.26 -9.59
CA LEU A 72 -4.07 -1.30 -8.13
C LEU A 72 -5.37 -1.68 -7.39
N ILE A 73 -6.52 -1.42 -8.02
CA ILE A 73 -7.85 -1.69 -7.44
C ILE A 73 -8.30 -3.10 -7.84
N TYR A 74 -8.21 -3.45 -9.12
CA TYR A 74 -8.60 -4.78 -9.59
C TYR A 74 -7.74 -5.91 -9.02
N GLN A 75 -6.43 -5.70 -8.81
CA GLN A 75 -5.57 -6.72 -8.17
C GLN A 75 -5.99 -7.04 -6.73
N LYS A 76 -6.73 -6.15 -6.07
CA LYS A 76 -7.15 -6.32 -4.66
C LYS A 76 -8.56 -6.88 -4.51
N LEU A 77 -9.19 -7.33 -5.61
CA LEU A 77 -10.53 -7.92 -5.59
C LEU A 77 -10.53 -9.42 -5.22
N GLU A 78 -9.36 -10.05 -5.11
CA GLU A 78 -9.21 -11.46 -4.70
C GLU A 78 -9.03 -11.61 -3.19
#